data_AF-A0A661M7V0-F1
#
_entry.id   AF-A0A661M7V0-F1
#
_cell.length_a   1.000
_cell.length_b   1.000
_cell.length_c   1.000
_cell.angle_alpha   90.00
_cell.angle_beta   90.00
_cell.angle_gamma   90.00
#
_symmetry.space_group_name_H-M   'P 1'
#
loop_
_entity.id
_entity.type
_entity.pdbx_description
1 polymer ?
#
loop_
_entity_poly.entity_id
_entity_poly.type
_entity_poly.pdbx_seq_one_letter_code
_entity_poly.pdbx_strand_id
1 'polypeptide(L)'
;MQVDESLCVSDKVLQNAMLYAGGDVIEIPHTVVHAVASGKKAAIAMDCHRRGEDFAQVVECISIGNGTGLSFSRYLGLESLNPVRQAYHKVVGRQNIVYDYFEEAPRVVAPVRQPDERVLDFRPYLEGFDDLQASAESKRCIHCGRCVECDNCLVFCPDVAILPAGAKGFGYKIDYDYCKGCGICFTECPRFAISMIDEDTELGEA
;
A
#
# COMPACT_ATOMS: atom_id res chain seq x y z
N MET A 1 25.68 18.73 -1.05
CA MET A 1 25.21 17.76 -0.06
C MET A 1 23.89 18.28 0.50
N GLN A 2 22.82 18.17 -0.29
CA GLN A 2 21.47 18.30 0.27
C GLN A 2 21.07 16.86 0.59
N VAL A 3 21.27 16.50 1.85
CA VAL A 3 20.84 15.22 2.39
C VAL A 3 19.41 15.46 2.82
N ASP A 4 18.45 15.09 1.97
CA ASP A 4 17.16 14.70 2.54
C ASP A 4 17.43 13.40 3.30
N GLU A 5 16.89 13.25 4.52
CA GLU A 5 17.23 12.24 5.54
C GLU A 5 17.01 10.78 5.08
N SER A 6 16.73 10.55 3.80
CA SER A 6 16.47 9.24 3.21
C SER A 6 17.08 8.99 1.83
N LEU A 7 17.88 9.92 1.29
CA LEU A 7 18.62 9.73 0.04
C LEU A 7 19.83 10.69 -0.05
N CYS A 8 21.02 10.14 -0.33
CA CYS A 8 22.18 10.96 -0.66
C CYS A 8 22.31 11.07 -2.18
N VAL A 9 21.88 12.21 -2.74
CA VAL A 9 22.20 12.62 -4.12
C VAL A 9 23.18 13.81 -4.05
N SER A 10 24.30 13.72 -4.75
CA SER A 10 25.25 14.82 -4.83
C SER A 10 25.72 15.03 -6.27
N ASP A 11 25.55 16.25 -6.74
CA ASP A 11 26.04 16.82 -8.00
C ASP A 11 27.48 17.35 -7.89
N LYS A 12 28.04 17.38 -6.67
CA LYS A 12 29.27 18.14 -6.36
C LYS A 12 30.53 17.31 -6.13
N VAL A 13 30.47 15.99 -6.33
CA VAL A 13 31.64 15.12 -6.05
C VAL A 13 32.58 15.00 -7.24
N LEU A 14 32.06 15.10 -8.47
CA LEU A 14 32.83 15.02 -9.71
C LEU A 14 32.29 16.03 -10.72
N GLN A 15 33.16 16.77 -11.41
CA GLN A 15 32.80 17.88 -12.31
C GLN A 15 31.77 17.51 -13.41
N ASN A 16 31.59 16.21 -13.71
CA ASN A 16 30.68 15.70 -14.76
C ASN A 16 29.86 14.46 -14.32
N ALA A 17 29.75 14.14 -13.03
CA ALA A 17 29.03 12.94 -12.60
C ALA A 17 28.21 13.13 -11.32
N MET A 18 27.00 12.56 -11.34
CA MET A 18 26.09 12.49 -10.21
C MET A 18 26.42 11.29 -9.32
N LEU A 19 26.49 11.50 -8.01
CA LEU A 19 26.62 10.43 -7.01
C LEU A 19 25.23 10.09 -6.45
N TYR A 20 24.92 8.79 -6.43
CA TYR A 20 23.74 8.21 -5.79
C TYR A 20 24.21 7.15 -4.79
N ALA A 21 23.73 7.22 -3.55
CA ALA A 21 24.11 6.26 -2.52
C ALA A 21 22.89 5.77 -1.73
N GLY A 22 22.93 4.50 -1.35
CA GLY A 22 21.95 3.81 -0.51
C GLY A 22 22.62 2.63 0.19
N GLY A 23 21.91 2.00 1.13
CA GLY A 23 22.49 0.96 2.00
C GLY A 23 23.20 1.55 3.23
N ASP A 24 24.06 0.76 3.86
CA ASP A 24 24.74 1.15 5.10
C ASP A 24 25.83 2.22 4.93
N VAL A 25 26.14 2.62 3.70
CA VAL A 25 27.11 3.68 3.39
C VAL A 25 26.55 5.08 3.66
N ILE A 26 25.23 5.22 3.82
CA ILE A 26 24.56 6.48 4.15
C ILE A 26 24.08 6.47 5.60
N GLU A 27 23.83 7.65 6.16
CA GLU A 27 23.38 7.82 7.54
C GLU A 27 21.87 7.51 7.66
N ILE A 28 21.56 6.24 7.96
CA ILE A 28 20.20 5.71 8.13
C ILE A 28 20.18 4.72 9.29
N PRO A 29 19.00 4.32 9.81
CA PRO A 29 18.93 3.20 10.75
C PRO A 29 19.51 1.94 10.09
N HIS A 30 20.65 1.45 10.59
CA HIS A 30 21.42 0.29 10.07
C HIS A 30 20.68 -1.04 10.25
N THR A 31 19.56 -1.14 9.54
CA THR A 31 18.67 -2.30 9.48
C THR A 31 18.53 -2.68 8.02
N VAL A 32 18.34 -3.98 7.76
CA VAL A 32 18.17 -4.51 6.40
C VAL A 32 17.07 -3.79 5.63
N VAL A 33 15.97 -3.43 6.31
CA VAL A 33 14.82 -2.77 5.69
C VAL A 33 15.20 -1.38 5.15
N HIS A 34 15.88 -0.57 5.96
CA HIS A 34 16.29 0.78 5.55
C HIS A 34 17.39 0.74 4.48
N ALA A 35 18.31 -0.21 4.57
CA ALA A 35 19.35 -0.42 3.56
C ALA A 35 18.75 -0.77 2.18
N VAL A 36 17.80 -1.70 2.14
CA VAL A 36 17.10 -2.06 0.90
C VAL A 36 16.24 -0.90 0.38
N ALA A 37 15.52 -0.20 1.26
CA ALA A 37 14.66 0.92 0.89
C ALA A 37 15.46 2.08 0.27
N SER A 38 16.58 2.47 0.89
CA SER A 38 17.46 3.51 0.38
C SER A 38 18.15 3.12 -0.93
N GLY A 39 18.53 1.85 -1.09
CA GLY A 39 19.05 1.35 -2.38
C GLY A 39 18.03 1.47 -3.51
N LYS A 40 16.74 1.16 -3.25
CA LYS A 40 15.66 1.37 -4.22
C LYS A 40 15.46 2.85 -4.55
N LYS A 41 15.47 3.73 -3.54
CA LYS A 41 15.39 5.19 -3.74
C LYS A 41 16.51 5.69 -4.63
N ALA A 42 17.75 5.26 -4.38
CA ALA A 42 18.89 5.63 -5.20
C ALA A 42 18.75 5.17 -6.66
N ALA A 43 18.30 3.94 -6.89
CA ALA A 43 18.04 3.43 -8.24
C ALA A 43 16.95 4.22 -8.98
N ILE A 44 15.86 4.57 -8.29
CA ILE A 44 14.78 5.40 -8.88
C ILE A 44 15.30 6.79 -9.21
N ALA A 45 16.04 7.43 -8.29
CA ALA A 45 16.63 8.75 -8.53
C ALA A 45 17.59 8.76 -9.73
N MET A 46 18.41 7.71 -9.87
CA MET A 46 19.28 7.54 -11.04
C MET A 46 18.48 7.49 -12.35
N ASP A 47 17.39 6.74 -12.37
CA ASP A 47 16.55 6.59 -13.55
C ASP A 47 15.74 7.86 -13.86
N CYS A 48 15.14 8.53 -12.86
CA CYS A 48 14.48 9.83 -13.05
C CYS A 48 15.44 10.85 -13.65
N HIS A 49 16.66 10.94 -13.14
CA HIS A 49 17.69 11.82 -13.70
C HIS A 49 18.02 11.47 -15.16
N ARG A 50 18.12 10.19 -15.51
CA ARG A 50 18.34 9.76 -16.91
C ARG A 50 17.18 10.11 -17.83
N ARG A 51 15.95 10.17 -17.32
CA ARG A 51 14.74 10.54 -18.06
C ARG A 51 14.48 12.04 -18.08
N GLY A 52 15.17 12.82 -17.25
CA GLY A 52 14.89 14.24 -17.06
C GLY A 52 13.62 14.50 -16.24
N GLU A 53 13.20 13.53 -15.42
CA GLU A 53 12.05 13.64 -14.53
C GLU A 53 12.47 14.19 -13.16
N ASP A 54 11.56 14.92 -12.51
CA ASP A 54 11.76 15.37 -11.14
C ASP A 54 11.52 14.22 -10.16
N PHE A 55 12.59 13.79 -9.50
CA PHE A 55 12.55 12.71 -8.52
C PHE A 55 11.55 12.98 -7.38
N ALA A 56 11.40 14.23 -6.92
CA ALA A 56 10.49 14.56 -5.82
C ALA A 56 9.03 14.30 -6.22
N GLN A 57 8.64 14.71 -7.42
CA GLN A 57 7.30 14.48 -7.97
C GLN A 57 7.02 12.99 -8.20
N VAL A 58 8.03 12.25 -8.68
CA VAL A 58 7.91 10.79 -8.84
C VAL A 58 7.74 10.10 -7.49
N VAL A 59 8.53 10.48 -6.47
CA VAL A 59 8.43 9.93 -5.12
C VAL A 59 7.05 10.18 -4.52
N GLU A 60 6.51 11.38 -4.66
CA GLU A 60 5.15 11.71 -4.21
C GLU A 60 4.13 10.74 -4.81
N CYS A 61 4.17 10.54 -6.13
CA CYS A 61 3.28 9.63 -6.85
C CYS A 61 3.38 8.16 -6.43
N ILE A 62 4.54 7.69 -5.97
CA ILE A 62 4.77 6.26 -5.66
C ILE A 62 4.84 5.96 -4.17
N SER A 63 4.78 6.99 -3.32
CA SER A 63 4.85 6.82 -1.88
C SER A 63 3.60 6.15 -1.30
N ILE A 64 3.77 5.49 -0.15
CA ILE A 64 2.71 4.80 0.58
C ILE A 64 2.62 5.38 1.99
N GLY A 65 1.44 5.83 2.38
CA GLY A 65 1.19 6.49 3.65
C GLY A 65 1.91 7.84 3.73
N ASN A 66 2.22 8.24 4.96
CA ASN A 66 3.05 9.42 5.26
C ASN A 66 4.50 9.03 5.60
N GLY A 67 4.87 7.78 5.33
CA GLY A 67 6.18 7.22 5.68
C GLY A 67 7.16 7.24 4.50
N THR A 68 8.31 6.60 4.68
CA THR A 68 9.38 6.49 3.67
C THR A 68 9.17 5.34 2.66
N GLY A 69 8.03 4.62 2.77
CA GLY A 69 7.71 3.46 1.94
C GLY A 69 7.36 3.86 0.50
N LEU A 70 7.91 3.14 -0.47
CA LEU A 70 7.68 3.36 -1.90
C LEU A 70 7.10 2.12 -2.58
N SER A 71 6.20 2.33 -3.53
CA SER A 71 5.61 1.29 -4.37
C SER A 71 6.36 1.17 -5.69
N PHE A 72 7.19 0.13 -5.81
CA PHE A 72 7.93 -0.12 -7.04
C PHE A 72 7.03 -0.52 -8.21
N SER A 73 5.89 -1.18 -7.95
CA SER A 73 4.92 -1.51 -9.00
C SER A 73 4.31 -0.26 -9.61
N ARG A 74 4.03 0.79 -8.81
CA ARG A 74 3.55 2.07 -9.32
C ARG A 74 4.61 2.79 -10.14
N TYR A 75 5.85 2.80 -9.66
CA TYR A 75 6.97 3.38 -10.40
C TYR A 75 7.18 2.72 -11.77
N LEU A 76 7.00 1.39 -11.86
CA LEU A 76 7.04 0.66 -13.12
C LEU A 76 5.76 0.76 -13.96
N GLY A 77 4.69 1.39 -13.46
CA GLY A 77 3.39 1.43 -14.14
C GLY A 77 2.75 0.06 -14.31
N LEU A 78 3.02 -0.90 -13.40
CA LEU A 78 2.40 -2.22 -13.46
C LEU A 78 0.90 -2.13 -13.18
N GLU A 79 0.11 -2.83 -13.98
CA GLU A 79 -1.34 -2.90 -13.77
C GLU A 79 -1.65 -3.49 -12.39
N SER A 80 -2.56 -2.83 -11.68
CA SER A 80 -3.03 -3.31 -10.39
C SER A 80 -3.94 -4.52 -10.60
N LEU A 81 -3.68 -5.61 -9.86
CA LEU A 81 -4.57 -6.78 -9.83
C LEU A 81 -6.00 -6.44 -9.38
N ASN A 82 -6.14 -5.37 -8.58
CA ASN A 82 -7.43 -4.81 -8.20
C ASN A 82 -7.48 -3.35 -8.72
N PRO A 83 -8.39 -3.03 -9.67
CA PRO A 83 -8.44 -1.72 -10.33
C PRO A 83 -9.06 -0.62 -9.44
N VAL A 84 -9.46 -0.93 -8.21
CA VAL A 84 -10.01 0.07 -7.28
C VAL A 84 -8.98 1.14 -6.99
N ARG A 85 -9.40 2.39 -7.15
CA ARG A 85 -8.65 3.57 -6.76
C ARG A 85 -8.34 3.48 -5.26
N GLN A 86 -7.06 3.56 -4.92
CA GLN A 86 -6.59 3.47 -3.55
C GLN A 86 -6.07 4.83 -3.10
N ALA A 87 -6.52 5.27 -1.92
CA ALA A 87 -5.92 6.41 -1.24
C ALA A 87 -4.64 5.93 -0.53
N TYR A 88 -3.53 5.83 -1.27
CA TYR A 88 -2.28 5.24 -0.75
C TYR A 88 -1.70 5.98 0.45
N HIS A 89 -2.01 7.26 0.62
CA HIS A 89 -1.59 8.05 1.80
C HIS A 89 -2.49 7.85 3.03
N LYS A 90 -3.62 7.14 2.88
CA LYS A 90 -4.58 6.90 3.95
C LYS A 90 -4.47 5.45 4.42
N VAL A 91 -3.82 5.24 5.56
CA VAL A 91 -3.72 3.92 6.20
C VAL A 91 -5.03 3.61 6.92
N VAL A 92 -5.65 2.46 6.59
CA VAL A 92 -6.84 1.98 7.29
C VAL A 92 -6.43 1.25 8.56
N GLY A 93 -6.69 1.89 9.70
CA GLY A 93 -6.42 1.31 11.02
C GLY A 93 -7.48 0.29 11.45
N ARG A 94 -7.15 -0.47 12.49
CA ARG A 94 -8.01 -1.50 13.10
C ARG A 94 -9.40 -0.97 13.47
N GLN A 95 -9.46 0.26 13.96
CA GLN A 95 -10.68 0.93 14.42
C GLN A 95 -11.69 1.22 13.31
N ASN A 96 -11.26 1.20 12.05
CA ASN A 96 -12.10 1.50 10.89
C ASN A 96 -12.72 0.25 10.25
N ILE A 97 -12.38 -0.94 10.76
CA ILE A 97 -12.85 -2.22 10.22
C ILE A 97 -14.10 -2.64 10.98
N VAL A 98 -15.16 -3.00 10.25
CA VAL A 98 -16.36 -3.62 10.84
C VAL A 98 -16.16 -5.12 10.87
N TYR A 99 -15.86 -5.64 12.05
CA TYR A 99 -15.45 -7.04 12.23
C TYR A 99 -16.61 -8.04 12.14
N ASP A 100 -17.86 -7.58 12.25
CA ASP A 100 -19.07 -8.43 12.30
C ASP A 100 -19.27 -9.30 11.05
N TYR A 101 -18.58 -8.95 9.95
CA TYR A 101 -18.63 -9.65 8.67
C TYR A 101 -17.51 -10.68 8.47
N PHE A 102 -16.67 -10.93 9.47
CA PHE A 102 -15.50 -11.80 9.37
C PHE A 102 -15.48 -12.86 10.45
N GLU A 103 -15.06 -14.07 10.09
CA GLU A 103 -14.80 -15.14 11.04
C GLU A 103 -13.44 -14.96 11.71
N GLU A 104 -13.40 -15.12 13.03
CA GLU A 104 -12.13 -15.13 13.75
C GLU A 104 -11.32 -16.38 13.40
N ALA A 105 -10.08 -16.17 12.98
CA ALA A 105 -9.16 -17.25 12.63
C ALA A 105 -7.81 -17.07 13.35
N PRO A 106 -7.30 -18.13 14.02
CA PRO A 106 -6.01 -18.08 14.69
C PRO A 106 -4.88 -17.85 13.69
N ARG A 107 -3.79 -17.24 14.16
CA ARG A 107 -2.60 -17.01 13.33
C ARG A 107 -1.94 -18.34 12.94
N VAL A 108 -1.58 -18.48 11.67
CA VAL A 108 -0.73 -19.60 11.23
C VAL A 108 0.69 -19.36 11.74
N VAL A 109 1.22 -20.30 12.51
CA VAL A 109 2.54 -20.20 13.12
C VAL A 109 3.57 -20.75 12.15
N ALA A 110 4.55 -19.91 11.76
CA ALA A 110 5.66 -20.35 10.93
C ALA A 110 6.57 -21.29 11.72
N PRO A 111 7.09 -22.37 11.12
CA PRO A 111 8.03 -23.26 11.78
C PRO A 111 9.30 -22.51 12.19
N VAL A 112 9.78 -22.80 13.39
CA VAL A 112 11.00 -22.20 13.93
C VAL A 112 12.00 -23.31 14.22
N ARG A 113 13.18 -23.24 13.60
CA ARG A 113 14.26 -24.22 13.79
C ARG A 113 14.78 -24.21 15.22
N GLN A 114 15.27 -25.32 15.73
CA GLN A 114 15.82 -25.35 17.09
C GLN A 114 17.21 -24.69 17.14
N PRO A 115 17.62 -24.06 18.27
CA PRO A 115 18.90 -23.35 18.35
C PRO A 115 20.13 -24.19 17.99
N ASP A 116 20.15 -25.47 18.35
CA ASP A 116 21.19 -26.45 18.03
C ASP A 116 21.29 -26.76 16.53
N GLU A 117 20.18 -26.66 15.79
CA GLU A 117 20.17 -26.80 14.33
C GLU A 117 20.65 -25.52 13.63
N ARG A 118 20.33 -24.35 14.20
CA ARG A 118 20.66 -23.03 13.62
C ARG A 118 22.16 -22.75 13.58
N VAL A 119 22.96 -23.35 14.47
CA VAL A 119 24.41 -23.13 14.52
C VAL A 119 25.17 -23.89 13.44
N LEU A 120 24.51 -24.83 12.75
CA LEU A 120 25.14 -25.70 11.76
C LEU A 120 25.21 -25.07 10.37
N ASP A 121 24.37 -24.09 10.07
CA ASP A 121 24.28 -23.46 8.75
C ASP A 121 23.71 -22.03 8.82
N PHE A 122 23.73 -21.34 7.68
CA PHE A 122 23.16 -19.98 7.55
C PHE A 122 21.72 -19.98 7.00
N ARG A 123 21.00 -21.10 7.04
CA ARG A 123 19.60 -21.11 6.59
C ARG A 123 18.73 -20.31 7.57
N PRO A 124 17.63 -19.70 7.09
CA PRO A 124 16.75 -18.91 7.96
C PRO A 124 16.27 -19.69 9.19
N TYR A 125 16.25 -19.03 10.35
CA TYR A 125 15.73 -19.64 11.58
C TYR A 125 14.19 -19.72 11.59
N LEU A 126 13.54 -18.80 10.88
CA LEU A 126 12.12 -18.78 10.60
C LEU A 126 11.92 -19.38 9.22
N GLU A 127 11.26 -20.53 9.16
CA GLU A 127 10.96 -21.18 7.89
C GLU A 127 9.77 -20.51 7.19
N GLY A 128 9.70 -20.67 5.88
CA GLY A 128 8.54 -20.24 5.11
C GLY A 128 7.32 -21.11 5.40
N PHE A 129 6.15 -20.62 5.01
CA PHE A 129 4.95 -21.43 5.00
C PHE A 129 4.99 -22.45 3.87
N ASP A 130 4.47 -23.66 4.12
CA ASP A 130 4.05 -24.55 3.04
C ASP A 130 2.81 -24.00 2.32
N ASP A 131 2.41 -24.62 1.21
CA ASP A 131 1.30 -24.13 0.39
C ASP A 131 -0.04 -24.08 1.14
N LEU A 132 -0.29 -25.03 2.04
CA LEU A 132 -1.53 -25.09 2.83
C LEU A 132 -1.54 -24.00 3.89
N GLN A 133 -0.42 -23.83 4.59
CA GLN A 133 -0.20 -22.77 5.57
C GLN A 133 -0.30 -21.39 4.93
N ALA A 134 0.32 -21.19 3.77
CA ALA A 134 0.29 -19.93 3.03
C ALA A 134 -1.13 -19.60 2.57
N SER A 135 -1.88 -20.59 2.06
CA SER A 135 -3.28 -20.41 1.70
C SER A 135 -4.15 -20.08 2.91
N ALA A 136 -3.95 -20.76 4.04
CA ALA A 136 -4.68 -20.50 5.27
C ALA A 136 -4.40 -19.08 5.82
N GLU A 137 -3.14 -18.65 5.85
CA GLU A 137 -2.78 -17.29 6.30
C GLU A 137 -3.30 -16.23 5.32
N SER A 138 -3.22 -16.48 4.01
CA SER A 138 -3.77 -15.61 2.97
C SER A 138 -5.26 -15.32 3.17
N LYS A 139 -6.05 -16.34 3.52
CA LYS A 139 -7.50 -16.21 3.77
C LYS A 139 -7.83 -15.36 4.99
N ARG A 140 -6.87 -15.11 5.89
CA ARG A 140 -7.05 -14.19 7.04
C ARG A 140 -6.96 -12.71 6.64
N CYS A 141 -6.57 -12.40 5.39
CA CYS A 141 -6.50 -11.02 4.91
C CYS A 141 -7.90 -10.42 4.68
N ILE A 142 -8.25 -9.42 5.48
CA ILE A 142 -9.54 -8.72 5.39
C ILE A 142 -9.68 -7.76 4.20
N HIS A 143 -8.60 -7.52 3.43
CA HIS A 143 -8.58 -6.52 2.34
C HIS A 143 -8.93 -5.09 2.80
N CYS A 144 -8.30 -4.63 3.88
CA CYS A 144 -8.54 -3.28 4.41
C CYS A 144 -8.25 -2.18 3.36
N GLY A 145 -9.09 -1.15 3.34
CA GLY A 145 -9.00 0.00 2.43
C GLY A 145 -9.28 -0.30 0.96
N ARG A 146 -9.81 -1.48 0.64
CA ARG A 146 -10.10 -1.87 -0.76
C ARG A 146 -11.51 -2.44 -0.90
N CYS A 147 -12.20 -2.02 -1.97
CA CYS A 147 -13.46 -2.65 -2.35
C CYS A 147 -13.18 -4.05 -2.93
N VAL A 148 -14.02 -5.01 -2.55
CA VAL A 148 -14.00 -6.39 -3.03
C VAL A 148 -15.38 -6.83 -3.54
N GLU A 149 -16.27 -5.88 -3.81
CA GLU A 149 -17.63 -6.14 -4.30
C GLU A 149 -18.45 -7.07 -3.38
N CYS A 150 -18.40 -6.80 -2.07
CA CYS A 150 -19.13 -7.60 -1.08
C CYS A 150 -20.61 -7.22 -0.95
N ASP A 151 -21.11 -6.30 -1.77
CA ASP A 151 -22.50 -5.83 -1.82
C ASP A 151 -23.10 -5.20 -0.55
N ASN A 152 -22.38 -5.11 0.58
CA ASN A 152 -22.91 -4.47 1.80
C ASN A 152 -23.45 -3.06 1.54
N CYS A 153 -22.69 -2.21 0.84
CA CYS A 153 -23.14 -0.85 0.55
C CYS A 153 -24.41 -0.80 -0.32
N LEU A 154 -24.58 -1.78 -1.21
CA LEU A 154 -25.76 -1.95 -2.05
C LEU A 154 -26.97 -2.37 -1.20
N VAL A 155 -26.80 -3.39 -0.34
CA VAL A 155 -27.87 -3.96 0.49
C VAL A 155 -28.37 -2.98 1.54
N PHE A 156 -27.47 -2.22 2.18
CA PHE A 156 -27.83 -1.33 3.27
C PHE A 156 -28.26 0.08 2.84
N CYS A 157 -28.16 0.43 1.56
CA CYS A 157 -28.60 1.74 1.09
C CYS A 157 -30.15 1.81 1.09
N PRO A 158 -30.77 2.65 1.95
CA PRO A 158 -32.23 2.71 2.04
C PRO A 158 -32.88 3.33 0.80
N ASP A 159 -32.14 4.18 0.08
CA ASP A 159 -32.60 4.91 -1.10
C ASP A 159 -32.20 4.25 -2.43
N VAL A 160 -31.54 3.08 -2.40
CA VAL A 160 -31.06 2.36 -3.59
C VAL A 160 -30.15 3.25 -4.48
N ALA A 161 -29.37 4.13 -3.85
CA ALA A 161 -28.48 5.06 -4.51
C ALA A 161 -27.10 4.46 -4.86
N ILE A 162 -26.83 3.20 -4.53
CA ILE A 162 -25.59 2.50 -4.89
C ILE A 162 -25.86 1.59 -6.08
N LEU A 163 -25.15 1.80 -7.19
CA LEU A 163 -25.35 1.08 -8.45
C LEU A 163 -24.08 0.29 -8.82
N PRO A 164 -24.15 -0.96 -9.27
CA PRO A 164 -23.00 -1.67 -9.81
C PRO A 164 -22.35 -0.89 -10.96
N ALA A 165 -21.01 -0.93 -11.08
CA ALA A 165 -20.29 -0.21 -12.12
C ALA A 165 -20.58 -0.71 -13.56
N GLY A 166 -21.28 -1.84 -13.69
CA GLY A 166 -21.72 -2.45 -14.96
C GLY A 166 -20.85 -3.64 -15.38
N ALA A 167 -21.21 -4.31 -16.48
CA ALA A 167 -20.59 -5.57 -16.90
C ALA A 167 -19.07 -5.53 -17.18
N LYS A 168 -18.50 -4.34 -17.38
CA LYS A 168 -17.06 -4.13 -17.62
C LYS A 168 -16.39 -3.30 -16.52
N GLY A 169 -17.14 -2.86 -15.51
CA GLY A 169 -16.63 -2.02 -14.43
C GLY A 169 -16.47 -2.83 -13.14
N PHE A 170 -15.48 -2.46 -12.33
CA PHE A 170 -15.30 -3.00 -10.98
C PHE A 170 -15.90 -2.03 -9.96
N GLY A 171 -16.60 -2.56 -8.96
CA GLY A 171 -17.13 -1.80 -7.82
C GLY A 171 -18.49 -1.17 -8.08
N TYR A 172 -18.73 -0.03 -7.42
CA TYR A 172 -20.04 0.62 -7.42
C TYR A 172 -19.91 2.12 -7.71
N LYS A 173 -20.99 2.69 -8.23
CA LYS A 173 -21.20 4.12 -8.45
C LYS A 173 -22.31 4.60 -7.51
N ILE A 174 -22.16 5.81 -7.00
CA ILE A 174 -23.18 6.45 -6.18
C ILE A 174 -24.00 7.36 -7.11
N ASP A 175 -25.30 7.13 -7.14
CA ASP A 175 -26.27 8.02 -7.78
C ASP A 175 -26.60 9.17 -6.82
N TYR A 176 -25.96 10.32 -7.04
CA TYR A 176 -26.08 11.47 -6.16
C TYR A 176 -27.46 12.15 -6.23
N ASP A 177 -28.25 11.91 -7.29
CA ASP A 177 -29.63 12.45 -7.38
C ASP A 177 -30.56 11.76 -6.36
N TYR A 178 -30.27 10.49 -6.05
CA TYR A 178 -31.03 9.70 -5.07
C TYR A 178 -30.38 9.67 -3.69
N CYS A 179 -29.06 9.83 -3.60
CA CYS A 179 -28.32 9.82 -2.34
C CYS A 179 -28.84 10.90 -1.37
N LYS A 180 -29.12 10.51 -0.13
CA LYS A 180 -29.55 11.42 0.95
C LYS A 180 -28.45 11.75 1.96
N GLY A 181 -27.21 11.28 1.73
CA GLY A 181 -26.08 11.57 2.61
C GLY A 181 -26.15 10.89 3.99
N CYS A 182 -26.95 9.84 4.17
CA CYS A 182 -27.15 9.19 5.48
C CYS A 182 -25.90 8.46 6.02
N GLY A 183 -24.91 8.17 5.17
CA GLY A 183 -23.64 7.54 5.57
C GLY A 183 -23.71 6.05 5.91
N ILE A 184 -24.86 5.38 5.78
CA ILE A 184 -25.01 3.96 6.13
C ILE A 184 -24.07 3.08 5.30
N CYS A 185 -23.94 3.34 4.00
CA CYS A 185 -23.02 2.59 3.14
C CYS A 185 -21.55 2.73 3.58
N PHE A 186 -21.17 3.88 4.13
CA PHE A 186 -19.85 4.13 4.70
C PHE A 186 -19.65 3.36 6.00
N THR A 187 -20.62 3.43 6.92
CA THR A 187 -20.60 2.74 8.21
C THR A 187 -20.58 1.23 8.05
N GLU A 188 -21.37 0.68 7.12
CA GLU A 188 -21.49 -0.76 6.89
C GLU A 188 -20.41 -1.33 5.96
N CYS A 189 -19.47 -0.51 5.49
CA CYS A 189 -18.36 -0.98 4.69
C CYS A 189 -17.35 -1.71 5.57
N PRO A 190 -17.23 -3.06 5.49
CA PRO A 190 -16.39 -3.83 6.40
C PRO A 190 -14.90 -3.52 6.27
N ARG A 191 -14.51 -2.90 5.15
CA ARG A 191 -13.12 -2.66 4.75
C ARG A 191 -12.75 -1.20 4.76
N PHE A 192 -13.67 -0.30 5.10
CA PHE A 192 -13.44 1.15 5.02
C PHE A 192 -13.00 1.62 3.62
N ALA A 193 -13.61 1.05 2.59
CA ALA A 193 -13.31 1.35 1.19
C ALA A 193 -14.07 2.59 0.67
N ILE A 194 -15.06 3.08 1.42
CA ILE A 194 -15.85 4.27 1.10
C ILE A 194 -15.29 5.43 1.93
N SER A 195 -15.29 6.64 1.36
CA SER A 195 -14.99 7.87 2.09
C SER A 195 -16.18 8.82 1.98
N MET A 196 -16.49 9.49 3.08
CA MET A 196 -17.46 10.58 3.15
C MET A 196 -16.70 11.91 3.14
N ILE A 197 -17.15 12.84 2.32
CA ILE A 197 -16.64 14.20 2.21
C ILE A 197 -17.84 15.15 2.18
N ASP A 198 -17.61 16.42 2.51
CA ASP A 198 -18.63 17.45 2.35
C ASP A 198 -18.91 17.69 0.86
N GLU A 199 -20.15 18.00 0.52
CA GLU A 199 -20.61 18.18 -0.87
C GLU A 199 -19.81 19.27 -1.61
N ASP A 200 -19.42 20.33 -0.90
CA ASP A 200 -18.63 21.43 -1.45
C ASP A 200 -17.14 21.08 -1.63
N THR A 201 -16.70 19.88 -1.22
CA THR A 201 -15.31 19.46 -1.35
C THR A 201 -15.00 19.12 -2.81
N GLU A 202 -14.12 19.89 -3.45
CA GLU A 202 -13.61 19.54 -4.77
C GLU A 202 -12.82 18.22 -4.69
N LEU A 203 -13.37 17.18 -5.33
CA LEU A 203 -12.67 15.92 -5.52
C LEU A 203 -11.54 16.14 -6.53
N GLY A 204 -10.31 16.27 -6.05
CA GLY A 204 -9.13 16.26 -6.92
C GLY A 204 -9.07 14.99 -7.78
N GLU A 205 -8.52 15.13 -8.98
CA GLU A 205 -8.11 14.01 -9.85
C GLU A 205 -6.89 13.29 -9.24
N ALA A 206 -7.08 12.51 -8.17
CA ALA A 206 -6.12 11.49 -7.72
C ALA A 206 -6.02 10.27 -8.65
#